data_AF-A0A8S8Z7K2-F1
#
_entry.id   AF-A0A8S8Z7K2-F1
#
_cell.length_a   1.000
_cell.length_b   1.000
_cell.length_c   1.000
_cell.angle_alpha   90.00
_cell.angle_beta   90.00
_cell.angle_gamma   90.00
#
_symmetry.space_group_name_H-M   'P 1'
#
loop_
_entity.id
_entity.type
_entity.pdbx_description
1 polymer ?
#
loop_
_entity_poly.entity_id
_entity_poly.type
_entity_poly.pdbx_seq_one_letter_code
_entity_poly.pdbx_strand_id
1 'polypeptide(L)' 'MVDKYEDPFVKISAMIGGDEYLKVARSLLKTEDATDEEIAFNRS' A
#
# COMPACT_ATOMS: atom_id res chain seq x y z
N MET A 1 11.61 1.54 -21.41
CA MET A 1 10.66 1.21 -20.34
C MET A 1 11.33 1.59 -19.05
N VAL A 2 10.92 2.70 -18.45
CA VAL A 2 11.41 3.07 -17.12
C VAL A 2 10.81 2.04 -16.19
N ASP A 3 11.62 1.13 -15.65
CA ASP A 3 11.28 0.48 -14.39
C ASP A 3 11.02 1.63 -13.42
N LYS A 4 9.74 2.00 -13.29
CA LYS A 4 9.26 2.98 -12.32
C LYS A 4 9.84 2.51 -11.00
N TYR A 5 10.78 3.30 -10.46
CA TYR A 5 11.32 3.08 -9.13
C TYR A 5 10.16 2.69 -8.22
N GLU A 6 10.15 1.44 -7.76
CA GLU A 6 9.15 0.95 -6.83
C GLU A 6 9.13 1.91 -5.64
N ASP A 7 7.92 2.32 -5.24
CA ASP A 7 7.73 3.37 -4.24
C ASP A 7 8.60 3.05 -3.00
N PRO A 8 9.39 4.01 -2.48
CA PRO A 8 10.24 3.78 -1.33
C PRO A 8 9.50 3.17 -0.13
N PHE A 9 8.22 3.52 0.04
CA PHE A 9 7.35 2.91 1.06
C PHE A 9 7.19 1.40 0.83
N VAL A 10 6.84 0.98 -0.38
CA VAL A 10 6.68 -0.43 -0.76
C VAL A 10 7.97 -1.21 -0.55
N LYS A 11 9.10 -0.62 -0.95
CA LYS A 11 10.43 -1.21 -0.79
C LYS A 11 10.77 -1.41 0.69
N ILE A 12 10.58 -0.39 1.52
CA ILE A 12 10.88 -0.46 2.95
C ILE A 12 9.94 -1.45 3.64
N SER A 13 8.64 -1.45 3.31
CA SER A 13 7.67 -2.40 3.85
C SER A 13 8.07 -3.86 3.60
N ALA A 14 8.49 -4.19 2.38
CA ALA A 14 9.00 -5.52 2.07
C ALA A 14 10.26 -5.88 2.88
N MET A 15 11.17 -4.91 3.08
CA MET A 15 12.41 -5.13 3.83
C MET A 15 12.17 -5.42 5.33
N ILE A 16 11.18 -4.77 5.95
CA ILE A 16 10.96 -4.90 7.41
C ILE A 16 10.01 -6.04 7.79
N GLY A 17 9.07 -6.41 6.91
CA GLY A 17 8.00 -7.34 7.25
C GLY A 17 7.65 -8.33 6.14
N GLY A 18 8.48 -8.43 5.11
CA GLY A 18 8.32 -9.39 4.03
C GLY A 18 7.02 -9.21 3.25
N ASP A 19 6.52 -10.32 2.71
CA ASP A 19 5.40 -10.33 1.77
C ASP A 19 4.08 -9.79 2.37
N GLU A 20 3.85 -9.97 3.66
CA GLU A 20 2.63 -9.48 4.32
C GLU A 20 2.60 -7.95 4.37
N TYR A 21 3.74 -7.33 4.67
CA TYR A 21 3.86 -5.87 4.69
C TYR A 21 3.85 -5.30 3.27
N LEU A 22 4.42 -6.02 2.30
CA LEU A 22 4.36 -5.67 0.89
C LEU A 22 2.93 -5.63 0.36
N LYS A 23 2.08 -6.61 0.73
CA LYS A 23 0.66 -6.64 0.34
C LYS A 23 -0.11 -5.44 0.89
N VAL A 24 0.05 -5.14 2.18
CA VAL A 24 -0.60 -4.00 2.83
C VAL A 24 -0.15 -2.69 2.19
N ALA A 25 1.16 -2.50 2.01
CA ALA A 25 1.72 -1.28 1.42
C ALA A 25 1.18 -1.02 0.01
N ARG A 26 1.09 -2.06 -0.82
CA ARG A 26 0.50 -1.96 -2.17
C ARG A 26 -1.01 -1.72 -2.13
N SER A 27 -1.73 -2.22 -1.14
CA SER A 27 -3.15 -1.93 -0.96
C SER A 27 -3.35 -0.45 -0.64
N LEU A 28 -2.57 0.10 0.30
CA LEU A 28 -2.66 1.50 0.73
C LEU A 28 -2.32 2.49 -0.40
N LEU A 29 -1.33 2.18 -1.24
CA LEU A 29 -0.99 3.03 -2.39
C LEU A 29 -2.01 2.95 -3.53
N LYS A 30 -2.84 1.89 -3.58
CA LYS A 30 -3.95 1.80 -4.54
C LYS A 30 -5.20 2.55 -4.06
N THR A 31 -5.20 3.02 -2.82
CA THR A 31 -6.31 3.75 -2.17
C THR A 31 -6.30 5.25 -2.52
N GLU A 32 -5.64 5.66 -3.61
CA GLU A 32 -5.59 7.07 -4.04
C GLU A 32 -6.97 7.61 -4.52
N ASP A 33 -7.98 6.74 -4.68
CA ASP A 33 -9.36 7.06 -5.06
C ASP A 33 -10.43 6.56 -4.05
N ALA A 34 -10.05 6.07 -2.87
CA ALA A 34 -11.07 5.71 -1.87
C ALA A 34 -11.52 6.97 -1.12
N THR A 35 -12.73 7.43 -1.43
CA THR A 35 -13.40 8.47 -0.64
C THR A 35 -13.60 7.98 0.80
N ASP A 36 -13.72 8.93 1.73
CA ASP A 36 -13.83 8.72 3.20
C ASP A 36 -14.87 7.66 3.64
N GLU A 37 -15.78 7.26 2.75
CA GLU A 37 -16.81 6.24 2.94
C GLU A 37 -16.24 4.82 3.10
N GLU A 38 -15.16 4.44 2.39
CA GLU A 38 -14.59 3.07 2.51
C GLU A 38 -13.77 2.87 3.79
N ILE A 39 -13.16 3.94 4.32
CA ILE A 39 -12.39 3.89 5.57
C ILE A 39 -13.33 3.67 6.78
N ALA A 40 -14.58 4.13 6.71
CA ALA A 40 -15.56 3.96 7.78
C ALA A 40 -16.03 2.49 7.93
N PHE A 41 -16.05 1.70 6.86
CA PHE A 41 -16.52 0.31 6.89
C PHE A 41 -15.57 -0.64 7.65
N ASN A 42 -14.27 -0.37 7.67
CA ASN A 42 -13.28 -1.18 8.40
C ASN A 42 -13.20 -0.87 9.91
N ARG A 43 -14.13 -0.06 10.46
CA ARG A 43 -14.21 0.27 11.90
C ARG A 43 -15.51 -0.19 12.59
N SER A 44 -16.39 -0.92 11.91
CA SER A 44 -17.60 -1.54 12.47
C SER A 44 -17.49 -3.06 12.49
#